data_AF-K1SBW1-F1
#
_entry.id   AF-K1SBW1-F1
#
_cell.length_a   1.000
_cell.length_b   1.000
_cell.length_c   1.000
_cell.angle_alpha   90.00
_cell.angle_beta   90.00
_cell.angle_gamma   90.00
#
_symmetry.space_group_name_H-M   'P 1'
#
loop_
_entity.id
_entity.type
_entity.pdbx_description
1 polymer ?
#
loop_
_entity_poly.entity_id
_entity_poly.type
_entity_poly.pdbx_seq_one_letter_code
_entity_poly.pdbx_strand_id
1 'polypeptide(L)'
;KSDSAQTEQYEINYPLLRKVAKQISIDLAKAIIKSTLPVLQSLFPEDGTDSGTKVLANFAIDDNLKRKYSAFLSRKILKAMQLNFTSLIKDDGSVNESVLLDCILSVCDENLLGHEDLQVLFNRPDGENTRKDIRDNLENFLKNMMPSLLKDINLKRKRIIPSVDVTLNSE
;
A
#
# COMPACT_ATOMS: atom_id res chain seq x y z
N LYS A 1 -35.30 33.15 20.59
CA LYS A 1 -34.96 31.83 19.99
C LYS A 1 -33.62 32.01 19.30
N SER A 2 -32.52 31.71 19.98
CA SER A 2 -31.21 31.62 19.36
C SER A 2 -31.11 30.21 18.76
N ASP A 3 -31.20 30.12 17.44
CA ASP A 3 -30.78 28.91 16.74
C ASP A 3 -29.27 28.81 16.93
N SER A 4 -28.83 27.97 17.86
CA SER A 4 -27.42 27.62 17.99
C SER A 4 -27.02 26.88 16.71
N ALA A 5 -26.33 27.60 15.82
CA ALA A 5 -25.80 27.04 14.59
C ALA A 5 -24.81 25.93 14.97
N GLN A 6 -25.26 24.68 14.87
CA GLN A 6 -24.40 23.52 15.05
C GLN A 6 -23.27 23.62 14.03
N THR A 7 -22.05 23.93 14.48
CA THR A 7 -20.89 23.95 13.60
C THR A 7 -20.53 22.50 13.31
N GLU A 8 -20.75 22.07 12.06
CA GLU A 8 -20.38 20.72 11.63
C GLU A 8 -18.86 20.59 11.67
N GLN A 9 -18.35 19.79 12.61
CA GLN A 9 -16.95 19.41 12.63
C GLN A 9 -16.79 17.99 12.10
N TYR A 10 -15.70 17.75 11.40
CA TYR A 10 -15.34 16.43 10.87
C TYR A 10 -14.03 15.97 11.49
N GLU A 11 -13.98 14.70 11.88
CA GLU A 11 -12.76 14.08 12.38
C GLU A 11 -12.45 12.78 11.63
N ILE A 12 -11.19 12.35 11.70
CA ILE A 12 -10.76 11.08 11.13
C ILE A 12 -11.39 9.92 11.92
N ASN A 13 -12.05 9.03 11.19
CA ASN A 13 -12.55 7.75 11.70
C ASN A 13 -11.40 6.74 11.80
N TYR A 14 -10.58 6.87 12.85
CA TYR A 14 -9.42 5.99 13.09
C TYR A 14 -9.75 4.49 13.12
N PRO A 15 -10.87 4.03 13.72
CA PRO A 15 -11.28 2.62 13.62
C PRO A 15 -11.48 2.17 12.17
N LEU A 16 -12.15 2.98 11.34
CA LEU A 16 -12.33 2.68 9.91
C LEU A 16 -11.01 2.70 9.17
N LEU A 17 -10.16 3.71 9.40
CA LEU A 17 -8.81 3.79 8.82
C LEU A 17 -8.00 2.52 9.08
N ARG A 18 -7.97 2.02 10.32
CA ARG A 18 -7.23 0.79 10.65
C ARG A 18 -7.78 -0.43 9.91
N LYS A 19 -9.11 -0.55 9.82
CA LYS A 19 -9.78 -1.65 9.11
C LYS A 19 -9.46 -1.60 7.61
N VAL A 20 -9.62 -0.43 7.01
CA VAL A 20 -9.37 -0.16 5.60
C VAL A 20 -7.90 -0.38 5.24
N ALA A 21 -6.97 0.17 6.02
CA ALA A 21 -5.54 0.00 5.80
C ALA A 21 -5.13 -1.48 5.81
N LYS A 22 -5.68 -2.26 6.76
CA LYS A 22 -5.45 -3.71 6.80
C LYS A 22 -5.97 -4.39 5.54
N GLN A 23 -7.19 -4.09 5.10
CA GLN A 23 -7.77 -4.69 3.90
C GLN A 23 -6.97 -4.34 2.64
N ILE A 24 -6.71 -3.05 2.43
CA ILE A 24 -5.90 -2.52 1.31
C ILE A 24 -4.53 -3.20 1.27
N SER A 25 -3.84 -3.33 2.42
CA SER A 25 -2.51 -3.95 2.46
C SER A 25 -2.52 -5.42 2.01
N ILE A 26 -3.59 -6.16 2.29
CA ILE A 26 -3.74 -7.55 1.86
C ILE A 26 -4.00 -7.63 0.36
N ASP A 27 -4.90 -6.79 -0.14
CA ASP A 27 -5.30 -6.81 -1.55
C ASP A 27 -4.15 -6.36 -2.45
N LEU A 28 -3.42 -5.32 -2.04
CA LEU A 28 -2.21 -4.85 -2.72
C LEU A 28 -1.12 -5.92 -2.73
N ALA A 29 -0.81 -6.56 -1.60
CA ALA A 29 0.22 -7.58 -1.55
C ALA A 29 -0.05 -8.74 -2.53
N LYS A 30 -1.31 -9.18 -2.63
CA LYS A 30 -1.71 -10.19 -3.62
C LYS A 30 -1.58 -9.67 -5.05
N ALA A 31 -2.02 -8.44 -5.30
CA ALA A 31 -1.97 -7.83 -6.63
C ALA A 31 -0.52 -7.67 -7.12
N ILE A 32 0.38 -7.19 -6.27
CA ILE A 32 1.81 -7.02 -6.56
C ILE A 32 2.46 -8.34 -6.94
N ILE A 33 2.22 -9.41 -6.16
CA ILE A 33 2.76 -10.74 -6.47
C ILE A 33 2.22 -11.23 -7.81
N LYS A 34 0.90 -11.09 -8.02
CA LYS A 34 0.24 -11.54 -9.25
C LYS A 34 0.72 -10.80 -10.50
N SER A 35 1.03 -9.51 -10.40
CA SER A 35 1.49 -8.70 -11.53
C SER A 35 2.99 -8.85 -11.80
N THR A 36 3.81 -8.95 -10.74
CA THR A 36 5.28 -8.90 -10.87
C THR A 36 5.89 -10.26 -11.16
N LEU A 37 5.33 -11.35 -10.62
CA LEU A 37 5.89 -12.69 -10.80
C LEU A 37 6.00 -13.10 -12.29
N PRO A 38 4.97 -12.92 -13.14
CA PRO A 38 5.09 -13.27 -14.56
C PRO A 38 6.17 -12.45 -15.28
N VAL A 39 6.34 -11.18 -14.91
CA VAL A 39 7.37 -10.30 -15.48
C VAL A 39 8.76 -10.82 -15.10
N LEU A 40 8.96 -11.15 -13.82
CA LEU A 40 10.21 -11.75 -13.33
C LEU A 40 10.53 -13.07 -14.05
N GLN A 41 9.55 -13.96 -14.19
CA GLN A 41 9.75 -15.24 -14.89
C GLN A 41 10.05 -15.06 -16.38
N SER A 42 9.48 -14.03 -17.02
CA SER A 42 9.76 -13.73 -18.43
C SER A 42 11.16 -13.15 -18.64
N LEU A 43 11.66 -12.35 -17.69
CA LEU A 43 12.98 -11.71 -17.76
C LEU A 43 14.11 -12.64 -17.31
N PHE A 44 13.78 -13.61 -16.45
CA PHE A 44 14.69 -14.57 -15.85
C PHE A 44 14.16 -16.01 -16.03
N PRO A 45 14.12 -16.53 -17.27
CA PRO A 45 13.64 -17.88 -17.52
C PRO A 45 14.56 -18.90 -16.82
N GLU A 46 13.98 -20.01 -16.36
CA GLU A 46 14.75 -21.08 -15.73
C GLU A 46 15.61 -21.80 -16.78
N ASP A 47 16.91 -21.56 -16.75
CA ASP A 47 17.93 -22.22 -17.59
C ASP A 47 18.72 -23.31 -16.83
N GLY A 48 18.35 -23.58 -15.58
CA GLY A 48 18.90 -24.64 -14.74
C GLY A 48 20.19 -24.29 -13.98
N THR A 49 20.81 -23.13 -14.22
CA THR A 49 22.13 -22.78 -13.65
C THR A 49 22.09 -21.74 -12.54
N ASP A 50 21.19 -20.76 -12.61
CA ASP A 50 21.10 -19.67 -11.64
C ASP A 50 20.21 -20.03 -10.42
N SER A 51 20.69 -19.77 -9.20
CA SER A 51 19.94 -20.06 -7.97
C SER A 51 18.67 -19.19 -7.84
N GLY A 52 18.69 -17.96 -8.33
CA GLY A 52 17.57 -17.04 -8.34
C GLY A 52 16.44 -17.46 -9.28
N THR A 53 16.76 -18.01 -10.46
CA THR A 53 15.72 -18.52 -11.38
C THR A 53 14.99 -19.72 -10.80
N LYS A 54 15.71 -20.61 -10.08
CA LYS A 54 15.11 -21.71 -9.30
C LYS A 54 14.23 -21.21 -8.17
N VAL A 55 14.63 -20.15 -7.47
CA VAL A 55 13.80 -19.51 -6.43
C VAL A 55 12.49 -18.99 -7.02
N LEU A 56 12.55 -18.30 -8.17
CA LEU A 56 11.34 -17.82 -8.86
C LEU A 56 10.44 -18.96 -9.34
N ALA A 57 11.02 -20.02 -9.90
CA ALA A 57 10.28 -21.20 -10.35
C ALA A 57 9.57 -21.91 -9.18
N ASN A 58 10.28 -22.15 -8.08
CA ASN A 58 9.71 -22.73 -6.87
C ASN A 58 8.61 -21.84 -6.28
N PHE A 59 8.84 -20.53 -6.22
CA PHE A 59 7.85 -19.56 -5.77
C PHE A 59 6.58 -19.58 -6.63
N ALA A 60 6.71 -19.81 -7.93
CA ALA A 60 5.58 -19.84 -8.85
C ALA A 60 4.68 -21.08 -8.71
N ILE A 61 5.17 -22.19 -8.17
CA ILE A 61 4.40 -23.42 -7.99
C ILE A 61 3.99 -23.69 -6.53
N ASP A 62 4.69 -23.12 -5.54
CA ASP A 62 4.38 -23.31 -4.13
C ASP A 62 3.37 -22.27 -3.60
N ASP A 63 2.10 -22.65 -3.56
CA ASP A 63 1.02 -21.80 -3.06
C ASP A 63 1.13 -21.47 -1.57
N ASN A 64 1.72 -22.35 -0.76
CA ASN A 64 1.95 -22.07 0.65
C ASN A 64 3.03 -20.99 0.82
N LEU A 65 4.09 -21.05 0.01
CA LEU A 65 5.12 -20.01 -0.04
C LEU A 65 4.54 -18.67 -0.51
N LYS A 66 3.74 -18.66 -1.60
CA LYS A 66 3.03 -17.43 -2.05
C LYS A 66 2.15 -16.86 -0.95
N ARG A 67 1.41 -17.70 -0.23
CA ARG A 67 0.54 -17.26 0.88
C ARG A 67 1.37 -16.64 2.00
N LYS A 68 2.48 -17.26 2.40
CA LYS A 68 3.38 -16.75 3.44
C LYS A 68 4.02 -15.42 3.03
N TYR A 69 4.51 -15.33 1.80
CA TYR A 69 5.14 -14.13 1.27
C TYR A 69 4.12 -12.99 1.10
N SER A 70 2.92 -13.26 0.60
CA SER A 70 1.82 -12.29 0.55
C SER A 70 1.44 -11.77 1.95
N ALA A 71 1.37 -12.65 2.94
CA ALA A 71 1.14 -12.26 4.33
C ALA A 71 2.29 -11.41 4.89
N PHE A 72 3.54 -11.72 4.53
CA PHE A 72 4.70 -10.90 4.89
C PHE A 72 4.65 -9.51 4.26
N LEU A 73 4.42 -9.44 2.94
CA LEU A 73 4.38 -8.19 2.19
C LEU A 73 3.23 -7.29 2.66
N SER A 74 2.04 -7.86 2.90
CA SER A 74 0.91 -7.09 3.46
C SER A 74 1.23 -6.48 4.83
N ARG A 75 1.94 -7.19 5.71
CA ARG A 75 2.39 -6.62 7.00
C ARG A 75 3.36 -5.45 6.80
N LYS A 76 4.27 -5.55 5.84
CA LYS A 76 5.21 -4.48 5.49
C LYS A 76 4.50 -3.25 4.93
N ILE A 77 3.57 -3.44 3.99
CA ILE A 77 2.72 -2.38 3.44
C ILE A 77 1.90 -1.72 4.54
N LEU A 78 1.23 -2.51 5.39
CA LEU A 78 0.44 -1.98 6.50
C LEU A 78 1.29 -1.12 7.45
N LYS A 79 2.51 -1.57 7.77
CA LYS A 79 3.43 -0.80 8.63
C LYS A 79 3.86 0.50 7.96
N ALA A 80 4.19 0.48 6.67
CA ALA A 80 4.51 1.70 5.92
C ALA A 80 3.33 2.69 5.91
N MET A 81 2.10 2.19 5.72
CA MET A 81 0.91 3.01 5.81
C MET A 81 0.73 3.61 7.22
N GLN A 82 0.89 2.81 8.27
CA GLN A 82 0.75 3.26 9.67
C GLN A 82 1.67 4.42 10.03
N LEU A 83 2.90 4.40 9.51
CA LEU A 83 3.87 5.49 9.70
C LEU A 83 3.45 6.79 9.00
N ASN A 84 2.56 6.70 8.00
CA ASN A 84 2.12 7.81 7.16
C ASN A 84 0.62 8.13 7.31
N PHE A 85 -0.06 7.64 8.35
CA PHE A 85 -1.51 7.77 8.50
C PHE A 85 -2.03 9.21 8.43
N THR A 86 -1.28 10.18 8.96
CA THR A 86 -1.65 11.60 8.88
C THR A 86 -1.66 12.13 7.45
N SER A 87 -0.70 11.69 6.63
CA SER A 87 -0.53 12.13 5.25
C SER A 87 -1.34 11.29 4.24
N LEU A 88 -1.80 10.12 4.67
CA LEU A 88 -2.62 9.20 3.87
C LEU A 88 -4.07 9.65 3.71
N ILE A 89 -4.52 10.65 4.45
CA ILE A 89 -5.90 11.13 4.42
C ILE A 89 -5.88 12.56 3.92
N LYS A 90 -6.63 12.83 2.84
CA LYS A 90 -6.81 14.17 2.32
C LYS A 90 -7.82 14.96 3.15
N ASP A 91 -7.86 16.26 2.94
CA ASP A 91 -8.81 17.16 3.60
C ASP A 91 -10.28 16.88 3.24
N ASP A 92 -10.57 16.14 2.18
CA ASP A 92 -11.94 15.69 1.84
C ASP A 92 -12.30 14.34 2.50
N GLY A 93 -11.35 13.71 3.21
CA GLY A 93 -11.51 12.40 3.83
C GLY A 93 -11.21 11.20 2.92
N SER A 94 -10.90 11.45 1.65
CA SER A 94 -10.43 10.40 0.72
C SER A 94 -8.98 9.99 1.03
N VAL A 95 -8.58 8.85 0.46
CA VAL A 95 -7.20 8.36 0.59
C VAL A 95 -6.28 9.16 -0.34
N ASN A 96 -5.10 9.53 0.16
CA ASN A 96 -4.04 10.13 -0.64
C ASN A 96 -3.30 9.06 -1.44
N GLU A 97 -3.71 8.89 -2.70
CA GLU A 97 -3.14 7.92 -3.65
C GLU A 97 -1.62 8.05 -3.82
N SER A 98 -1.08 9.27 -3.89
CA SER A 98 0.37 9.48 -4.06
C SER A 98 1.13 8.94 -2.86
N VAL A 99 0.71 9.30 -1.65
CA VAL A 99 1.36 8.83 -0.41
C VAL A 99 1.22 7.32 -0.26
N LEU A 100 0.08 6.76 -0.64
CA LEU A 100 -0.12 5.31 -0.64
C LEU A 100 0.82 4.62 -1.64
N LEU A 101 0.95 5.16 -2.85
CA LEU A 101 1.85 4.65 -3.88
C LEU A 101 3.29 4.65 -3.40
N ASP A 102 3.75 5.75 -2.83
CA ASP A 102 5.11 5.89 -2.28
C ASP A 102 5.37 4.84 -1.17
N CYS A 103 4.41 4.65 -0.26
CA CYS A 103 4.50 3.62 0.78
C CYS A 103 4.68 2.22 0.19
N ILE A 104 3.94 1.89 -0.87
CA ILE A 104 3.97 0.55 -1.48
C ILE A 104 5.26 0.37 -2.28
N LEU A 105 5.62 1.35 -3.10
CA LEU A 105 6.83 1.29 -3.92
C LEU A 105 8.08 1.16 -3.06
N SER A 106 8.17 1.89 -1.95
CA SER A 106 9.28 1.76 -0.99
C SER A 106 9.35 0.34 -0.40
N VAL A 107 8.20 -0.26 -0.06
CA VAL A 107 8.16 -1.65 0.45
C VAL A 107 8.57 -2.64 -0.63
N CYS A 108 8.17 -2.44 -1.88
CA CYS A 108 8.55 -3.29 -3.00
C CYS A 108 10.05 -3.17 -3.34
N ASP A 109 10.63 -1.98 -3.26
CA ASP A 109 12.07 -1.81 -3.45
C ASP A 109 12.86 -2.62 -2.41
N GLU A 110 12.49 -2.51 -1.14
CA GLU A 110 13.21 -3.18 -0.06
C GLU A 110 12.95 -4.70 -0.04
N ASN A 111 11.68 -5.12 -0.18
CA ASN A 111 11.27 -6.48 0.18
C ASN A 111 10.98 -7.38 -1.04
N LEU A 112 10.94 -6.83 -2.26
CA LEU A 112 10.76 -7.57 -3.51
C LEU A 112 11.99 -7.43 -4.41
N LEU A 113 12.31 -6.21 -4.87
CA LEU A 113 13.45 -5.97 -5.79
C LEU A 113 14.81 -6.02 -5.08
N GLY A 114 14.82 -5.69 -3.79
CA GLY A 114 15.96 -5.78 -2.88
C GLY A 114 16.08 -7.12 -2.14
N HIS A 115 15.24 -8.11 -2.45
CA HIS A 115 15.28 -9.41 -1.78
C HIS A 115 16.61 -10.11 -2.05
N GLU A 116 17.24 -10.67 -1.00
CA GLU A 116 18.57 -11.27 -1.07
C GLU A 116 18.66 -12.41 -2.10
N ASP A 117 17.68 -13.31 -2.08
CA ASP A 117 17.60 -14.45 -3.02
C ASP A 117 17.46 -14.03 -4.50
N LEU A 118 17.01 -12.80 -4.77
CA LEU A 118 16.86 -12.28 -6.12
C LEU A 118 18.05 -11.42 -6.56
N GLN A 119 18.99 -11.08 -5.68
CA GLN A 119 20.11 -10.20 -6.04
C GLN A 119 20.98 -10.80 -7.15
N VAL A 120 21.14 -12.13 -7.17
CA VAL A 120 21.90 -12.81 -8.22
C VAL A 120 21.34 -12.51 -9.62
N LEU A 121 20.02 -12.36 -9.77
CA LEU A 121 19.36 -12.04 -11.04
C LEU A 121 19.68 -10.62 -11.52
N PHE A 122 19.91 -9.69 -10.58
CA PHE A 122 20.22 -8.30 -10.86
C PHE A 122 21.73 -8.01 -10.88
N ASN A 123 22.57 -8.94 -10.46
CA ASN A 123 24.03 -8.80 -10.45
C ASN A 123 24.63 -9.08 -11.85
N ARG A 124 24.12 -8.38 -12.86
CA ARG A 124 24.52 -8.45 -14.27
C ARG A 124 24.62 -7.04 -14.87
N PRO A 125 25.34 -6.83 -15.99
CA PRO A 125 25.60 -5.49 -16.54
C PRO A 125 24.35 -4.63 -16.78
N ASP A 126 23.22 -5.24 -17.13
CA ASP A 126 21.92 -4.61 -17.38
C ASP A 126 20.94 -4.73 -16.19
N GLY A 127 21.39 -5.24 -15.04
CA GLY A 127 20.52 -5.61 -13.93
C GLY A 127 19.81 -4.42 -13.27
N GLU A 128 20.48 -3.27 -13.12
CA GLU A 128 19.83 -2.06 -12.60
C GLU A 128 18.79 -1.49 -13.57
N ASN A 129 19.05 -1.55 -14.88
CA ASN A 129 18.05 -1.17 -15.89
C ASN A 129 16.84 -2.11 -15.82
N THR A 130 17.09 -3.42 -15.71
CA THR A 130 16.04 -4.43 -15.55
C THR A 130 15.22 -4.20 -14.27
N ARG A 131 15.88 -3.88 -13.15
CA ARG A 131 15.22 -3.56 -11.88
C ARG A 131 14.34 -2.33 -12.02
N LYS A 132 14.83 -1.29 -12.71
CA LYS A 132 14.07 -0.07 -12.99
C LYS A 132 12.86 -0.37 -13.88
N ASP A 133 13.00 -1.16 -14.94
CA ASP A 133 11.89 -1.51 -15.82
C ASP A 133 10.79 -2.28 -15.08
N ILE A 134 11.16 -3.19 -14.18
CA ILE A 134 10.20 -3.90 -13.32
C ILE A 134 9.50 -2.91 -12.37
N ARG A 135 10.25 -1.99 -11.76
CA ARG A 135 9.72 -0.95 -10.88
C ARG A 135 8.73 -0.04 -11.63
N ASP A 136 9.07 0.44 -12.81
CA ASP A 136 8.23 1.33 -13.62
C ASP A 136 6.94 0.60 -14.05
N ASN A 137 7.03 -0.68 -14.42
CA ASN A 137 5.87 -1.53 -14.70
C ASN A 137 4.97 -1.70 -13.47
N LEU A 138 5.56 -1.93 -12.29
CA LEU A 138 4.83 -2.04 -11.05
C LEU A 138 4.13 -0.74 -10.67
N GLU A 139 4.82 0.40 -10.79
CA GLU A 139 4.25 1.72 -10.54
C GLU A 139 3.06 1.99 -11.45
N ASN A 140 3.18 1.73 -12.75
CA ASN A 140 2.07 1.88 -13.71
C ASN A 140 0.89 0.96 -13.38
N PHE A 141 1.16 -0.30 -13.03
CA PHE A 141 0.13 -1.25 -12.60
C PHE A 141 -0.63 -0.73 -11.37
N LEU A 142 0.09 -0.25 -10.35
CA LEU A 142 -0.51 0.27 -9.12
C LEU A 142 -1.32 1.54 -9.37
N LYS A 143 -0.79 2.50 -10.15
CA LYS A 143 -1.51 3.73 -10.54
C LYS A 143 -2.84 3.43 -11.24
N ASN A 144 -2.88 2.40 -12.07
CA ASN A 144 -4.12 2.01 -12.77
C ASN A 144 -5.13 1.31 -11.86
N MET A 145 -4.66 0.55 -10.85
CA MET A 145 -5.53 -0.20 -9.95
C MET A 145 -6.10 0.64 -8.81
N MET A 146 -5.29 1.55 -8.25
CA MET A 146 -5.62 2.31 -7.04
C MET A 146 -6.96 3.07 -7.09
N PRO A 147 -7.30 3.81 -8.16
CA PRO A 147 -8.56 4.56 -8.20
C PRO A 147 -9.77 3.65 -7.98
N SER A 148 -9.77 2.45 -8.57
CA SER A 148 -10.86 1.48 -8.40
C SER A 148 -10.91 0.86 -6.99
N LEU A 149 -9.74 0.64 -6.38
CA LEU A 149 -9.63 0.06 -5.04
C LEU A 149 -10.10 1.04 -3.95
N LEU A 150 -9.95 2.34 -4.21
CA LEU A 150 -10.13 3.39 -3.20
C LEU A 150 -11.42 4.21 -3.34
N LYS A 151 -12.12 4.10 -4.47
CA LYS A 151 -13.24 4.95 -4.88
C LYS A 151 -14.28 5.23 -3.79
N ASP A 152 -14.64 4.23 -3.00
CA ASP A 152 -15.77 4.31 -2.05
C ASP A 152 -15.31 4.51 -0.59
N ILE A 153 -14.04 4.83 -0.37
CA ILE A 153 -13.47 5.02 0.96
C ILE A 153 -13.55 6.48 1.37
N ASN A 154 -14.34 6.75 2.41
CA ASN A 154 -14.31 8.03 3.14
C ASN A 154 -13.95 7.79 4.60
N LEU A 155 -12.85 8.41 5.03
CA LEU A 155 -12.28 8.25 6.36
C LEU A 155 -12.67 9.37 7.33
N LYS A 156 -13.53 10.31 6.93
CA LYS A 156 -14.10 11.31 7.82
C LYS A 156 -15.42 10.84 8.42
N ARG A 157 -15.68 11.24 9.66
CA ARG A 157 -16.99 11.12 10.31
C ARG A 157 -17.43 12.48 10.85
N LYS A 158 -18.73 12.75 10.78
CA LYS A 158 -19.33 13.94 11.40
C LYS A 158 -19.21 13.82 12.91
N ARG A 159 -18.72 14.89 13.55
CA ARG A 159 -18.69 15.07 14.99
C ARG A 159 -19.68 16.18 15.34
N ILE A 160 -20.70 15.83 16.12
CA ILE A 160 -21.63 16.81 16.68
C ILE A 160 -21.02 17.27 17.99
N ILE A 161 -20.62 18.53 18.08
CA ILE A 161 -20.22 19.15 19.35
C ILE A 161 -21.39 20.00 19.84
N PRO A 162 -21.87 19.80 21.08
CA PRO A 162 -22.86 20.68 21.64
C PRO A 162 -22.28 22.09 21.78
N SER A 163 -22.98 23.08 21.21
CA SER A 163 -22.72 24.51 21.44
C SER A 163 -22.85 24.80 22.94
N VAL A 164 -21.75 25.10 23.61
CA VAL A 164 -21.79 25.59 24.99
C VAL A 164 -21.97 27.10 24.92
N ASP A 165 -23.19 27.58 25.19
CA ASP A 165 -23.42 29.00 25.46
C ASP A 165 -22.69 29.35 26.76
N VAL A 166 -21.56 30.04 26.64
CA VAL A 166 -20.82 30.55 27.81
C VAL A 166 -21.55 31.78 28.32
N THR A 167 -22.44 31.62 29.31
CA THR A 167 -22.95 32.76 30.08
C THR A 167 -21.87 33.21 31.06
N LEU A 168 -21.19 34.31 30.74
CA LEU A 168 -20.38 35.06 31.69
C LEU A 168 -21.30 35.67 32.74
N ASN A 169 -21.46 35.00 33.88
CA ASN A 169 -21.99 35.66 35.06
C ASN A 169 -20.91 36.62 35.56
N SER A 170 -21.15 37.91 35.39
CA SER A 170 -20.35 38.96 36.01
C SER A 170 -20.84 39.09 37.45
N GLU A 171 -19.97 38.85 38.42
CA GLU A 171 -20.17 39.24 39.83
C GLU A 171 -19.96 40.75 40.02
#